data_AF-A0A527VLJ5-F1
#
_entry.id   AF-A0A527VLJ5-F1
#
_cell.length_a   1.000
_cell.length_b   1.000
_cell.length_c   1.000
_cell.angle_alpha   90.00
_cell.angle_beta   90.00
_cell.angle_gamma   90.00
#
_symmetry.space_group_name_H-M   'P 1'
#
loop_
_entity.id
_entity.type
_entity.pdbx_description
1 polymer ?
#
loop_
_entity_poly.entity_id
_entity_poly.type
_entity_poly.pdbx_seq_one_letter_code
_entity_poly.pdbx_strand_id
1 'polypeptide(L)' 'INMAAIPRDLIESELFGHEKGAFTGAQNRSSGRFEQAEGGTLFLDEIGDMPMEAQTRLLRVLQQGEYTTVGG' A
#
# COMPACT_ATOMS: atom_id res chain seq x y z
N ILE A 1 -5.60 0.24 9.70
CA ILE A 1 -6.30 0.37 8.41
C ILE A 1 -7.17 -0.85 8.24
N ASN A 2 -8.45 -0.67 7.94
CA ASN A 2 -9.37 -1.78 7.66
C ASN A 2 -9.34 -2.08 6.16
N MET A 3 -8.91 -3.29 5.78
CA MET A 3 -8.79 -3.70 4.39
C MET A 3 -10.14 -3.91 3.71
N ALA A 4 -11.18 -4.31 4.45
CA ALA A 4 -12.53 -4.50 3.91
C ALA A 4 -13.21 -3.18 3.52
N ALA A 5 -12.75 -2.04 4.08
CA ALA A 5 -13.30 -0.71 3.82
C ALA A 5 -12.69 -0.03 2.57
N ILE A 6 -11.60 -0.56 2.01
CA ILE A 6 -10.89 0.02 0.87
C ILE A 6 -11.18 -0.83 -0.38
N PRO A 7 -11.54 -0.20 -1.52
CA PRO A 7 -11.66 -0.92 -2.78
C PRO A 7 -10.38 -1.70 -3.11
N ARG A 8 -10.52 -2.96 -3.54
CA ARG A 8 -9.39 -3.89 -3.72
C ARG A 8 -8.31 -3.35 -4.66
N ASP A 9 -8.72 -2.63 -5.70
CA ASP A 9 -7.88 -1.95 -6.68
C ASP A 9 -7.11 -0.74 -6.12
N LEU A 10 -7.56 -0.17 -4.99
CA LEU A 10 -6.91 0.95 -4.31
C LEU A 10 -6.05 0.54 -3.12
N ILE A 11 -6.12 -0.71 -2.67
CA ILE A 11 -5.36 -1.18 -1.50
C ILE A 11 -3.85 -0.99 -1.70
N GLU A 12 -3.32 -1.29 -2.90
CA GLU A 12 -1.89 -1.08 -3.16
C GLU A 12 -1.49 0.39 -3.09
N SER A 13 -2.26 1.27 -3.74
CA SER A 13 -1.91 2.70 -3.80
C SER A 13 -2.10 3.40 -2.45
N GLU A 14 -3.03 2.94 -1.61
CA GLU A 14 -3.15 3.38 -0.22
C GLU A 14 -1.98 2.88 0.64
N LEU A 15 -1.65 1.59 0.58
CA LEU A 15 -0.60 1.03 1.44
C LEU A 15 0.80 1.53 1.06
N PHE A 16 1.15 1.44 -0.21
CA PHE A 16 2.50 1.68 -0.71
C PHE A 16 2.69 3.08 -1.30
N GLY A 17 1.60 3.82 -1.53
CA GLY A 17 1.66 5.09 -2.23
C GLY A 17 1.72 4.89 -3.74
N HIS A 18 1.63 6.00 -4.46
CA HIS A 18 1.72 5.98 -5.92
C HIS A 18 2.43 7.22 -6.45
N GLU A 19 3.13 7.04 -7.56
CA GLU A 19 3.69 8.14 -8.32
C GLU A 19 2.66 8.74 -9.28
N LYS A 20 2.91 9.98 -9.70
CA LYS A 20 2.10 10.62 -10.73
C LYS A 20 2.14 9.80 -12.02
N GLY A 21 0.97 9.45 -12.55
CA GLY A 21 0.83 8.65 -13.78
C GLY A 21 0.90 7.14 -13.56
N ALA A 22 0.96 6.65 -12.32
CA ALA A 22 0.98 5.22 -12.00
C ALA A 22 -0.26 4.45 -12.51
N PHE A 23 -1.42 5.11 -12.54
CA PHE A 23 -2.66 4.57 -13.08
C PHE A 23 -3.56 5.72 -13.58
N THR A 24 -4.64 5.39 -14.30
CA THR A 24 -5.62 6.38 -14.77
C THR A 24 -6.26 7.09 -13.58
N GLY A 25 -5.93 8.37 -13.40
CA GLY A 25 -6.39 9.18 -12.26
C GLY A 25 -5.32 9.52 -11.22
N ALA A 26 -4.13 8.92 -11.32
CA ALA A 26 -2.96 9.28 -10.51
C ALA A 26 -2.38 10.65 -10.92
N GLN A 27 -3.09 11.73 -10.62
CA GLN A 27 -2.71 13.08 -11.07
C GLN A 27 -1.51 13.65 -10.31
N ASN A 28 -1.32 13.20 -9.07
CA ASN A 28 -0.25 13.62 -8.16
C ASN A 28 0.41 12.40 -7.54
N ARG A 29 1.61 12.59 -7.00
CA ARG A 29 2.23 11.62 -6.10
C ARG A 29 1.47 11.59 -4.77
N SER A 30 1.27 10.41 -4.21
CA SER A 30 0.67 10.22 -2.88
C SER A 30 1.55 9.31 -2.05
N SER A 31 1.84 9.73 -0.81
CA SER A 31 2.57 8.91 0.14
C SER A 31 1.72 7.75 0.63
N GLY A 32 2.34 6.57 0.74
CA GLY A 32 1.69 5.38 1.25
C GLY A 32 1.52 5.41 2.76
N ARG A 33 0.69 4.50 3.27
CA ARG A 33 0.52 4.30 4.71
C ARG A 33 1.76 3.75 5.39
N PHE A 34 2.59 3.00 4.67
CA PHE A 34 3.91 2.60 5.16
C PHE A 34 4.81 3.80 5.43
N GLU A 35 4.87 4.77 4.51
CA GLU A 35 5.61 6.03 4.67
C GLU A 35 5.09 6.83 5.86
N GLN A 36 3.76 6.96 5.96
CA GLN A 36 3.12 7.71 7.06
C GLN A 36 3.32 7.07 8.43
N ALA A 37 3.52 5.75 8.48
CA ALA A 37 3.73 5.00 9.72
C ALA A 37 5.23 4.73 10.01
N GLU A 38 6.14 5.33 9.24
CA GLU A 38 7.58 5.18 9.45
C GLU A 38 7.98 5.63 10.87
N GLY A 39 8.76 4.80 11.57
CA GLY A 39 9.11 5.01 12.97
C GLY A 39 7.98 4.75 13.97
N GLY A 40 6.82 4.29 13.51
CA GLY A 40 5.64 3.97 14.31
C GLY A 40 5.19 2.52 14.14
N THR A 41 3.87 2.31 14.15
CA THR A 41 3.27 0.98 13.97
C THR A 41 2.07 1.09 13.03
N LEU A 42 2.05 0.25 12.00
CA LEU A 42 0.94 0.14 11.06
C LEU A 42 0.08 -1.07 11.44
N PHE A 43 -1.14 -0.82 11.92
CA PHE A 43 -2.11 -1.89 12.19
C PHE A 43 -2.94 -2.18 10.93
N LEU A 44 -3.06 -3.45 10.56
CA LEU A 44 -3.89 -3.92 9.44
C LEU A 44 -5.00 -4.81 9.99
N ASP A 45 -6.23 -4.39 9.78
CA ASP A 45 -7.45 -5.09 10.18
C ASP A 45 -8.10 -5.75 8.96
N GLU A 46 -8.78 -6.86 9.17
CA GLU A 46 -9.37 -7.69 8.10
C GLU A 46 -8.35 -8.09 7.01
N ILE A 47 -7.15 -8.51 7.42
CA ILE A 47 -6.05 -8.83 6.49
C ILE A 47 -6.41 -9.89 5.41
N GLY A 48 -7.42 -10.73 5.67
CA GLY A 48 -7.94 -11.70 4.72
C GLY A 48 -8.58 -11.09 3.47
N ASP A 49 -9.02 -9.82 3.54
CA ASP A 49 -9.58 -9.10 2.39
C ASP A 49 -8.52 -8.45 1.49
N MET A 50 -7.24 -8.51 1.90
CA MET A 50 -6.13 -7.99 1.12
C MET A 50 -5.93 -8.84 -0.16
N PRO A 51 -5.81 -8.22 -1.35
CA PRO A 51 -5.48 -8.92 -2.59
C PRO A 51 -4.13 -9.65 -2.52
N MET A 52 -4.01 -10.79 -3.20
CA MET A 52 -2.78 -11.60 -3.20
C MET A 52 -1.52 -10.83 -3.66
N GLU A 53 -1.69 -9.89 -4.58
CA GLU A 53 -0.62 -9.02 -5.07
C GLU A 53 -0.08 -8.11 -3.95
N ALA A 54 -0.98 -7.44 -3.22
CA ALA A 54 -0.65 -6.62 -2.06
C ALA A 54 -0.04 -7.44 -0.91
N GLN A 55 -0.54 -8.66 -0.67
CA GLN A 55 0.05 -9.58 0.32
C GLN A 55 1.50 -9.96 -0.02
N THR A 56 1.78 -10.21 -1.30
CA THR A 56 3.14 -10.54 -1.76
C THR A 56 4.09 -9.37 -1.52
N ARG A 57 3.65 -8.13 -1.76
CA ARG A 57 4.44 -6.94 -1.45
C ARG A 57 4.60 -6.74 0.06
N LEU A 58 3.53 -6.89 0.83
CA LEU A 58 3.56 -6.81 2.30
C LEU A 58 4.63 -7.75 2.88
N LEU A 59 4.71 -8.99 2.39
CA LEU A 59 5.74 -9.95 2.81
C LEU A 59 7.16 -9.44 2.51
N ARG A 60 7.39 -8.81 1.35
CA ARG A 60 8.70 -8.20 1.04
C ARG A 60 9.04 -7.08 2.01
N VAL A 61 8.07 -6.22 2.34
CA VAL A 61 8.27 -5.14 3.33
C VAL A 61 8.66 -5.71 4.68
N LEU A 62 7.97 -6.76 5.14
CA LEU A 62 8.26 -7.39 6.43
C LEU A 62 9.62 -8.10 6.46
N GLN A 63 10.07 -8.64 5.33
CA GLN A 63 11.33 -9.37 5.23
C GLN A 63 12.54 -8.46 5.01
N GLN A 64 12.40 -7.43 4.17
CA GLN A 64 13.50 -6.59 3.68
C GLN A 64 13.50 -5.20 4.32
N GLY A 65 12.37 -4.77 4.91
CA GLY A 65 12.20 -3.41 5.40
C GLY A 65 12.01 -2.38 4.29
N GLU A 66 11.86 -2.81 3.04
CA GLU A 66 11.81 -1.95 1.86
C GLU A 66 10.52 -2.19 1.07
N TYR A 67 10.01 -1.12 0.46
CA TYR A 67 8.85 -1.17 -0.43
C TYR A 67 8.99 -0.16 -1.56
N THR A 68 8.17 -0.34 -2.59
CA THR A 68 8.20 0.46 -3.81
C THR A 68 6.79 0.99 -4.10
N THR A 69 6.71 2.25 -4.52
CA THR A 69 5.44 2.89 -4.85
C THR A 69 4.80 2.26 -6.09
N VAL A 70 3.48 2.40 -6.23
CA VAL A 70 2.82 2.02 -7.48
C VAL A 70 3.28 3.00 -8.57
N GLY A 71 3.76 2.48 -9.71
CA GLY A 71 4.24 3.27 -10.85
C GLY A 71 5.72 3.66 -10.83
N GLY A 72 6.49 3.24 -9.83
CA GLY A 72 7.94 3.50 -9.73
C GLY A 72 8.56 2.80 -8.55
#